data_AF-A0A933IFD7-F1
#
_entry.id   AF-A0A933IFD7-F1
#
_cell.length_a   1.000
_cell.length_b   1.000
_cell.length_c   1.000
_cell.angle_alpha   90.00
_cell.angle_beta   90.00
_cell.angle_gamma   90.00
#
_symmetry.space_group_name_H-M   'P 1'
#
loop_
_entity.id
_entity.type
_entity.pdbx_description
1 polymer ?
#
loop_
_entity_poly.entity_id
_entity_poly.type
_entity_poly.pdbx_seq_one_letter_code
_entity_poly.pdbx_strand_id
1 'polypeptide(L)'
;MPYHLAKTAWSPRRVLRERTAHCLEGAIFAAAALRVLGFPPLLLDLEAVQDTDHVIAVYRFNGHWGAIAKSNFSGLRFRAPVYRSLRELVMSYFEDYINLRGDRTLRAYSHPVNLARFDRSHPGWMTSGEDLWWIPEHLVGVRHTHLLAPAMERSLSRADRRSLEAGLVGYRAK
;
A
#
# COMPACT_ATOMS: atom_id res chain seq x y z
N MET A 1 2.95 3.00 -15.33
CA MET A 1 4.09 3.49 -14.52
C MET A 1 4.92 2.31 -14.01
N PRO A 2 6.22 2.22 -14.34
CA PRO A 2 7.14 1.18 -13.84
C PRO A 2 7.32 1.21 -12.31
N TYR A 3 7.82 0.10 -11.74
CA TYR A 3 8.31 0.08 -10.36
C TYR A 3 9.79 0.49 -10.35
N HIS A 4 10.20 1.31 -9.38
CA HIS A 4 11.61 1.60 -9.12
C HIS A 4 12.02 1.12 -7.72
N LEU A 5 13.32 0.91 -7.52
CA LEU A 5 13.88 0.43 -6.26
C LEU A 5 14.78 1.51 -5.67
N ALA A 6 14.16 2.58 -5.16
CA ALA A 6 14.85 3.75 -4.61
C ALA A 6 14.57 3.90 -3.10
N LYS A 7 15.41 4.65 -2.41
CA LYS A 7 15.19 5.09 -1.02
C LYS A 7 14.73 6.54 -1.05
N THR A 8 13.49 6.75 -1.45
CA THR A 8 12.90 8.08 -1.65
C THR A 8 11.48 8.12 -1.08
N ALA A 9 10.94 9.33 -0.89
CA ALA A 9 9.55 9.53 -0.51
C ALA A 9 8.93 10.63 -1.39
N TRP A 10 8.98 10.47 -2.71
CA TRP A 10 8.57 11.50 -3.65
C TRP A 10 7.13 12.01 -3.47
N SER A 11 6.98 13.32 -3.65
CA SER A 11 5.69 13.98 -3.78
C SER A 11 4.93 13.53 -5.05
N PRO A 12 3.60 13.74 -5.11
CA PRO A 12 2.82 13.50 -6.32
C PRO A 12 3.37 14.19 -7.57
N ARG A 13 3.87 15.43 -7.44
CA ARG A 13 4.53 16.17 -8.54
C ARG A 13 5.77 15.46 -9.07
N ARG A 14 6.63 14.95 -8.19
CA ARG A 14 7.82 14.20 -8.59
C ARG A 14 7.42 12.90 -9.29
N VAL A 15 6.47 12.14 -8.75
CA VAL A 15 5.96 10.91 -9.39
C VAL A 15 5.44 11.17 -10.81
N LEU A 16 4.68 12.25 -11.01
CA LEU A 16 4.21 12.65 -12.35
C LEU A 16 5.35 12.99 -13.32
N ARG A 17 6.37 13.70 -12.84
CA ARG A 17 7.54 14.10 -13.64
C ARG A 17 8.38 12.89 -14.05
N GLU A 18 8.74 12.06 -13.07
CA GLU A 18 9.65 10.92 -13.26
C GLU A 18 8.95 9.69 -13.87
N ARG A 19 7.62 9.64 -13.82
CA ARG A 19 6.79 8.55 -14.38
C ARG A 19 7.19 7.16 -13.86
N THR A 20 7.61 7.08 -12.60
CA THR A 20 7.92 5.84 -11.85
C THR A 20 7.62 6.05 -10.37
N ALA A 21 7.32 4.97 -9.65
CA ALA A 21 7.14 4.99 -8.19
C ALA A 21 7.26 3.58 -7.58
N HIS A 22 7.62 3.50 -6.30
CA HIS A 22 7.40 2.32 -5.46
C HIS A 22 6.06 2.42 -4.71
N CYS A 23 5.79 1.51 -3.77
CA CYS A 23 4.51 1.42 -3.06
C CYS A 23 4.08 2.73 -2.38
N LEU A 24 4.91 3.25 -1.47
CA LEU A 24 4.66 4.50 -0.74
C LEU A 24 4.34 5.68 -1.68
N GLU A 25 5.24 5.98 -2.61
CA GLU A 25 5.09 7.10 -3.54
C GLU A 25 3.86 6.92 -4.45
N GLY A 26 3.62 5.70 -4.93
CA GLY A 26 2.44 5.37 -5.72
C GLY A 26 1.14 5.55 -4.94
N ALA A 27 1.13 5.21 -3.65
CA ALA A 27 -0.02 5.40 -2.78
C ALA A 27 -0.27 6.89 -2.48
N ILE A 28 0.78 7.66 -2.17
CA ILE A 28 0.67 9.12 -1.96
C ILE A 28 0.14 9.80 -3.23
N PHE A 29 0.69 9.44 -4.40
CA PHE A 29 0.21 9.93 -5.69
C PHE A 29 -1.25 9.56 -5.95
N ALA A 30 -1.64 8.32 -5.68
CA ALA A 30 -3.03 7.88 -5.83
C ALA A 30 -3.99 8.59 -4.86
N ALA A 31 -3.59 8.82 -3.61
CA ALA A 31 -4.39 9.58 -2.65
C ALA A 31 -4.58 11.04 -3.09
N ALA A 32 -3.53 11.67 -3.63
CA ALA A 32 -3.61 12.99 -4.25
C ALA A 32 -4.57 13.01 -5.46
N ALA A 33 -4.54 11.99 -6.33
CA ALA A 33 -5.47 11.88 -7.45
C ALA A 33 -6.92 11.66 -6.99
N LEU A 34 -7.15 10.79 -6.00
CA LEU A 34 -8.45 10.58 -5.36
C LEU A 34 -9.01 11.87 -4.79
N ARG A 35 -8.17 12.70 -4.16
CA ARG A 35 -8.55 14.03 -3.68
C ARG A 35 -9.04 14.94 -4.79
N VAL A 36 -8.33 14.99 -5.92
CA VAL A 36 -8.77 15.77 -7.09
C VAL A 36 -10.13 15.29 -7.61
N LEU A 37 -10.40 13.98 -7.49
CA LEU A 37 -11.68 13.37 -7.85
C LEU A 37 -12.78 13.51 -6.78
N GLY A 38 -12.53 14.23 -5.68
CA GLY A 38 -13.51 14.49 -4.62
C GLY A 38 -13.57 13.44 -3.51
N PHE A 39 -12.67 12.44 -3.51
CA PHE A 39 -12.56 11.46 -2.44
C PHE A 39 -11.59 11.93 -1.35
N PRO A 40 -11.76 11.52 -0.08
CA PRO A 40 -10.75 11.76 0.94
C PRO A 40 -9.40 11.09 0.57
N PRO A 41 -8.24 11.76 0.71
CA PRO A 41 -6.93 11.19 0.42
C PRO A 41 -6.47 10.24 1.53
N LEU A 42 -7.01 9.03 1.54
CA LEU A 42 -6.75 8.03 2.58
C LEU A 42 -5.62 7.09 2.20
N LEU A 43 -4.68 6.91 3.12
CA LEU A 43 -3.68 5.85 3.07
C LEU A 43 -3.98 4.76 4.08
N LEU A 44 -3.60 3.53 3.73
CA LEU A 44 -3.56 2.39 4.61
C LEU A 44 -2.15 1.79 4.55
N ASP A 45 -1.59 1.47 5.70
CA ASP A 45 -0.30 0.81 5.83
C ASP A 45 -0.53 -0.67 6.13
N LEU A 46 0.13 -1.55 5.38
CA LEU A 46 0.06 -3.00 5.53
C LEU A 46 1.40 -3.50 6.04
N GLU A 47 1.37 -4.15 7.20
CA GLU A 47 2.57 -4.62 7.89
C GLU A 47 2.79 -6.10 7.61
N ALA A 48 4.04 -6.44 7.28
CA ALA A 48 4.45 -7.79 6.96
C ALA A 48 5.65 -8.26 7.78
N VAL A 49 5.73 -9.57 8.01
CA VAL A 49 6.83 -10.18 8.78
C VAL A 49 7.85 -10.83 7.84
N GLN A 50 9.15 -10.56 8.06
CA GLN A 50 10.25 -11.03 7.23
C GLN A 50 10.08 -10.69 5.74
N ASP A 51 9.45 -9.55 5.48
CA ASP A 51 9.12 -9.01 4.17
C ASP A 51 9.09 -7.48 4.26
N THR A 52 8.78 -6.81 3.15
CA THR A 52 8.58 -5.36 3.13
C THR A 52 7.12 -5.00 3.35
N ASP A 53 6.88 -3.94 4.12
CA ASP A 53 5.55 -3.33 4.29
C ASP A 53 5.05 -2.70 2.98
N HIS A 54 3.74 -2.48 2.90
CA HIS A 54 3.07 -2.01 1.71
C HIS A 54 2.03 -0.94 2.01
N VAL A 55 2.21 0.24 1.43
CA VAL A 55 1.25 1.35 1.57
C VAL A 55 0.33 1.37 0.36
N ILE A 56 -0.97 1.53 0.61
CA ILE A 56 -2.02 1.61 -0.41
C ILE A 56 -2.89 2.84 -0.22
N ALA A 57 -3.43 3.39 -1.31
CA ALA A 57 -4.48 4.41 -1.24
C ALA A 57 -5.85 3.74 -1.26
N VAL A 58 -6.70 4.05 -0.28
CA VAL A 58 -8.03 3.46 -0.16
C VAL A 58 -9.11 4.48 -0.45
N TYR A 59 -10.22 4.02 -1.01
CA TYR A 59 -11.37 4.88 -1.31
C TYR A 59 -12.66 4.10 -1.07
N ARG A 60 -13.76 4.84 -0.84
CA ARG A 60 -15.08 4.26 -0.65
C ARG A 60 -16.03 4.75 -1.73
N PHE A 61 -16.65 3.83 -2.45
CA PHE A 61 -17.60 4.12 -3.53
C PHE A 61 -18.85 3.25 -3.37
N ASN A 62 -20.04 3.86 -3.42
CA ASN A 62 -21.33 3.18 -3.18
C ASN A 62 -21.32 2.26 -1.95
N GLY A 63 -20.77 2.76 -0.83
CA GLY A 63 -20.72 2.04 0.45
C GLY A 63 -19.61 1.00 0.57
N HIS A 64 -18.83 0.73 -0.47
CA HIS A 64 -17.81 -0.33 -0.51
C HIS A 64 -16.40 0.25 -0.66
N TRP A 65 -15.42 -0.43 -0.05
CA TRP A 65 -14.01 -0.08 -0.09
C TRP A 65 -13.33 -0.67 -1.33
N GLY A 66 -12.45 0.12 -1.94
CA GLY A 66 -11.50 -0.30 -2.97
C GLY A 66 -10.12 0.30 -2.68
N ALA A 67 -9.13 -0.09 -3.48
CA ALA A 67 -7.76 0.40 -3.33
C ALA A 67 -7.03 0.62 -4.66
N ILE A 68 -6.16 1.63 -4.67
CA ILE A 68 -5.18 1.89 -5.72
C ILE A 68 -3.81 1.67 -5.08
N ALA A 69 -3.05 0.74 -5.65
CA ALA A 69 -1.75 0.36 -5.12
C ALA A 69 -0.74 0.07 -6.24
N LYS A 70 0.54 0.28 -5.90
CA LYS A 70 1.67 -0.02 -6.77
C LYS A 70 2.59 -1.01 -6.06
N SER A 71 2.80 -2.19 -6.64
CA SER A 71 3.73 -3.18 -6.08
C SER A 71 4.64 -3.75 -7.15
N ASN A 72 5.71 -4.41 -6.68
CA ASN A 72 6.60 -5.27 -7.44
C ASN A 72 6.02 -6.69 -7.59
N PHE A 73 5.07 -7.06 -6.73
CA PHE A 73 4.28 -8.28 -6.87
C PHE A 73 3.00 -7.98 -7.66
N SER A 74 2.63 -8.90 -8.56
CA SER A 74 1.50 -8.75 -9.47
C SER A 74 0.16 -8.65 -8.74
N GLY A 75 -0.02 -9.45 -7.69
CA GLY A 75 -1.25 -9.50 -6.89
C GLY A 75 -1.48 -8.31 -5.97
N LEU A 76 -0.43 -7.58 -5.55
CA LEU A 76 -0.50 -6.52 -4.53
C LEU A 76 -0.83 -5.12 -5.10
N ARG A 77 -1.80 -5.06 -6.01
CA ARG A 77 -2.12 -3.86 -6.82
C ARG A 77 -3.57 -3.40 -6.61
N PHE A 78 -4.25 -2.98 -7.68
CA PHE A 78 -5.62 -2.46 -7.62
C PHE A 78 -6.62 -3.46 -7.02
N ARG A 79 -7.63 -2.92 -6.34
CA ARG A 79 -8.80 -3.63 -5.85
C ARG A 79 -10.06 -2.82 -6.17
N ALA A 80 -11.04 -3.46 -6.81
CA ALA A 80 -12.33 -2.86 -7.09
C ALA A 80 -13.08 -2.52 -5.80
N PRO A 81 -13.99 -1.53 -5.79
CA PRO A 81 -14.70 -1.12 -4.59
C PRO A 81 -15.86 -2.08 -4.28
N VAL A 82 -15.56 -3.29 -3.83
CA VAL A 82 -16.55 -4.35 -3.56
C VAL A 82 -16.49 -4.87 -2.11
N TYR A 83 -15.56 -4.37 -1.30
CA TYR A 83 -15.31 -4.87 0.05
C TYR A 83 -16.10 -4.07 1.08
N ARG A 84 -16.82 -4.72 2.00
CA ARG A 84 -17.69 -4.03 2.98
C ARG A 84 -16.89 -3.39 4.11
N SER A 85 -15.72 -3.94 4.43
CA SER A 85 -14.83 -3.45 5.47
C SER A 85 -13.39 -3.35 5.00
N LEU A 86 -12.59 -2.54 5.69
CA LEU A 86 -11.15 -2.47 5.46
C LEU A 86 -10.47 -3.81 5.71
N ARG A 87 -10.89 -4.56 6.74
CA ARG A 87 -10.36 -5.91 6.99
C ARG A 87 -10.59 -6.82 5.79
N GLU A 88 -11.78 -6.79 5.20
CA GLU A 88 -12.12 -7.58 4.01
C GLU A 88 -11.27 -7.18 2.80
N LEU A 89 -11.09 -5.87 2.57
CA LEU A 89 -10.19 -5.35 1.54
C LEU A 89 -8.75 -5.83 1.78
N VAL A 90 -8.24 -5.74 3.01
CA VAL A 90 -6.88 -6.18 3.36
C VAL A 90 -6.71 -7.67 3.20
N MET A 91 -7.69 -8.48 3.63
CA MET A 91 -7.67 -9.92 3.42
C MET A 91 -7.62 -10.31 1.93
N SER A 92 -8.12 -9.48 1.02
CA SER A 92 -7.98 -9.71 -0.42
C SER A 92 -6.54 -9.65 -0.95
N TYR A 93 -5.61 -9.10 -0.17
CA TYR A 93 -4.17 -9.11 -0.47
C TYR A 93 -3.45 -10.30 0.15
N PHE A 94 -4.06 -11.00 1.13
CA PHE A 94 -3.36 -11.94 2.00
C PHE A 94 -2.66 -13.08 1.25
N GLU A 95 -3.36 -13.74 0.32
CA GLU A 95 -2.79 -14.86 -0.45
C GLU A 95 -1.72 -14.41 -1.45
N ASP A 96 -1.74 -13.14 -1.88
CA ASP A 96 -0.75 -12.56 -2.78
C ASP A 96 0.47 -11.97 -2.05
N TYR A 97 0.36 -11.82 -0.72
CA TYR A 97 1.40 -11.21 0.11
C TYR A 97 2.40 -12.27 0.56
N ILE A 98 3.28 -12.63 -0.37
CA ILE A 98 4.22 -13.73 -0.26
C ILE A 98 5.65 -13.20 -0.45
N ASN A 99 6.58 -13.60 0.42
CA ASN A 99 7.98 -13.25 0.25
C ASN A 99 8.68 -14.17 -0.79
N LEU A 100 9.95 -13.89 -1.12
CA LEU A 100 10.72 -14.69 -2.09
C LEU A 100 10.98 -16.15 -1.67
N ARG A 101 10.71 -16.52 -0.40
CA ARG A 101 10.79 -17.91 0.09
C ARG A 101 9.45 -18.66 -0.04
N GLY A 102 8.38 -17.98 -0.43
CA GLY A 102 7.03 -18.54 -0.51
C GLY A 102 6.24 -18.43 0.80
N ASP A 103 6.73 -17.73 1.82
CA ASP A 103 5.99 -17.58 3.09
C ASP A 103 4.93 -16.48 2.97
N ARG A 104 3.73 -16.68 3.55
CA ARG A 104 2.69 -15.64 3.64
C ARG A 104 3.00 -14.67 4.77
N THR A 105 3.20 -13.40 4.45
CA THR A 105 3.89 -12.47 5.36
C THR A 105 3.01 -11.34 5.89
N LEU A 106 1.86 -11.04 5.30
CA LEU A 106 0.93 -10.01 5.81
C LEU A 106 0.43 -10.35 7.22
N ARG A 107 0.52 -9.40 8.16
CA ARG A 107 0.16 -9.60 9.58
C ARG A 107 -0.82 -8.57 10.13
N ALA A 108 -0.69 -7.31 9.72
CA ALA A 108 -1.52 -6.25 10.26
C ALA A 108 -1.79 -5.15 9.24
N TYR A 109 -2.73 -4.26 9.58
CA TYR A 109 -2.99 -3.05 8.82
C TYR A 109 -3.31 -1.88 9.75
N SER A 110 -2.92 -0.67 9.35
CA SER A 110 -3.15 0.54 10.14
C SER A 110 -4.61 1.02 10.09
N HIS A 111 -4.97 1.96 10.97
CA HIS A 111 -6.18 2.75 10.75
C HIS A 111 -5.97 3.71 9.56
N PRO A 112 -7.00 4.00 8.73
CA PRO A 112 -6.84 4.91 7.60
C PRO A 112 -6.32 6.28 8.02
N VAL A 113 -5.31 6.76 7.32
CA VAL A 113 -4.74 8.10 7.52
C VAL A 113 -5.23 9.03 6.42
N ASN A 114 -6.01 10.05 6.80
CA ASN A 114 -6.41 11.11 5.89
C ASN A 114 -5.29 12.15 5.76
N LEU A 115 -4.66 12.23 4.58
CA LEU A 115 -3.56 13.16 4.32
C LEU A 115 -3.98 14.64 4.40
N ALA A 116 -5.27 14.96 4.28
CA ALA A 116 -5.77 16.33 4.45
C ALA A 116 -5.46 16.89 5.85
N ARG A 117 -5.22 16.03 6.84
CA ARG A 117 -4.81 16.46 8.19
C ARG A 117 -3.47 17.20 8.21
N PHE A 118 -2.64 17.03 7.19
CA PHE A 118 -1.32 17.65 7.08
C PHE A 118 -1.33 18.93 6.27
N ASP A 119 -2.46 19.35 5.70
CA ASP A 119 -2.51 20.53 4.83
C ASP A 119 -2.06 21.82 5.53
N ARG A 120 -2.29 21.91 6.86
CA ARG A 120 -1.85 23.06 7.66
C ARG A 120 -0.37 23.01 8.01
N SER A 121 0.16 21.84 8.36
CA SER A 121 1.57 21.69 8.78
C SER A 121 2.53 21.56 7.60
N HIS A 122 2.06 21.04 6.46
CA HIS A 122 2.83 20.82 5.24
C HIS A 122 2.05 21.37 4.03
N PRO A 123 1.83 22.69 3.95
CA PRO A 123 1.09 23.29 2.84
C PRO A 123 1.78 22.97 1.50
N GLY A 124 0.98 22.60 0.49
CA GLY A 124 1.49 22.33 -0.85
C GLY A 124 2.23 20.99 -1.03
N TRP A 125 2.10 20.04 -0.08
CA TRP A 125 2.76 18.73 -0.18
C TRP A 125 2.51 18.00 -1.51
N MET A 126 1.33 18.15 -2.11
CA MET A 126 0.98 17.54 -3.40
C MET A 126 1.86 18.05 -4.56
N THR A 127 2.31 19.31 -4.47
CA THR A 127 3.08 20.01 -5.51
C THR A 127 4.53 20.26 -5.13
N SER A 128 4.97 19.74 -3.98
CA SER A 128 6.32 19.92 -3.45
C SER A 128 7.37 19.36 -4.41
N GLY A 129 8.54 20.01 -4.48
CA GLY A 129 9.73 19.45 -5.13
C GLY A 129 10.50 18.48 -4.23
N GLU A 130 10.18 18.45 -2.94
CA GLU A 130 10.88 17.70 -1.90
C GLU A 130 10.26 16.33 -1.63
N ASP A 131 11.02 15.51 -0.90
CA ASP A 131 10.55 14.24 -0.37
C ASP A 131 9.65 14.45 0.87
N LEU A 132 8.66 13.56 1.03
CA LEU A 132 7.59 13.62 2.03
C LEU A 132 7.81 12.57 3.14
N TRP A 133 9.04 12.46 3.67
CA TRP A 133 9.41 11.46 4.68
C TRP A 133 8.57 11.48 5.95
N TRP A 134 7.98 12.62 6.30
CA TRP A 134 7.04 12.75 7.41
C TRP A 134 5.76 11.89 7.22
N ILE A 135 5.39 11.49 5.99
CA ILE A 135 4.26 10.58 5.74
C ILE A 135 4.57 9.17 6.26
N PRO A 136 5.58 8.45 5.75
CA PRO A 136 5.89 7.11 6.26
C PRO A 136 6.26 7.13 7.75
N GLU A 137 6.95 8.16 8.24
CA GLU A 137 7.23 8.32 9.68
C GLU A 137 5.94 8.38 10.52
N HIS A 138 4.92 9.09 10.03
CA HIS A 138 3.62 9.11 10.70
C HIS A 138 2.92 7.75 10.62
N LEU A 139 2.95 7.08 9.46
CA LEU A 139 2.27 5.79 9.24
C LEU A 139 2.74 4.71 10.21
N VAL A 140 4.05 4.62 10.45
CA VAL A 140 4.64 3.66 11.40
C VAL A 140 4.13 3.88 12.84
N GLY A 141 3.80 5.12 13.20
CA GLY A 141 3.25 5.44 14.53
C GLY A 141 1.73 5.25 14.65
N VAL A 142 1.02 4.92 13.57
CA VAL A 142 -0.43 4.68 13.62
C VAL A 142 -0.70 3.33 14.27
N ARG A 143 -1.88 3.20 14.90
CA ARG A 143 -2.31 1.92 15.46
C ARG A 143 -2.59 0.90 14.34
N HIS A 144 -1.88 -0.22 14.37
CA HIS A 144 -2.15 -1.38 13.51
C HIS A 144 -3.03 -2.41 14.21
N THR A 145 -3.84 -3.09 13.40
CA THR A 145 -4.75 -4.16 13.81
C THR A 145 -4.27 -5.47 13.21
N HIS A 146 -3.99 -6.46 14.06
CA HIS A 146 -3.61 -7.80 13.62
C HIS A 146 -4.74 -8.49 12.84
N LEU A 147 -4.39 -9.14 11.74
CA LEU A 147 -5.33 -9.84 10.85
C LEU A 147 -5.64 -11.25 11.33
N LEU A 148 -4.62 -11.90 11.91
CA LEU A 148 -4.61 -13.32 12.25
C LEU A 148 -4.46 -13.51 13.76
N ALA A 149 -5.06 -14.58 14.27
CA ALA A 149 -4.75 -15.06 15.61
C ALA A 149 -3.40 -15.80 15.60
N PRO A 150 -2.65 -15.85 16.71
CA PRO A 150 -1.36 -16.55 16.76
C PRO A 150 -1.42 -18.02 16.35
N ALA A 151 -2.54 -18.70 16.59
CA ALA A 151 -2.74 -20.08 16.15
C ALA A 151 -2.84 -20.19 14.61
N MET A 152 -3.49 -19.23 13.94
CA MET A 152 -3.59 -19.21 12.48
C MET A 152 -2.23 -18.99 11.84
N GLU A 153 -1.43 -18.08 12.39
CA GLU A 153 -0.08 -17.78 11.89
C GLU A 153 0.83 -19.01 11.90
N ARG A 154 0.78 -19.82 12.97
CA ARG A 154 1.55 -21.07 13.09
C ARG A 154 1.09 -22.16 12.12
N SER A 155 -0.15 -22.07 11.63
CA SER A 155 -0.72 -23.05 10.69
C SER A 155 -0.55 -22.65 9.22
N LEU A 156 0.04 -21.49 8.92
CA LEU A 156 0.27 -21.06 7.54
C LEU A 156 1.26 -21.98 6.84
N SER A 157 0.85 -22.50 5.69
CA SER A 157 1.76 -23.17 4.76
C SER A 157 2.48 -22.15 3.88
N ARG A 158 3.51 -22.61 3.18
CA ARG A 158 4.07 -21.84 2.05
C ARG A 158 3.10 -21.85 0.88
N ALA A 159 3.12 -20.77 0.12
CA ALA A 159 2.49 -20.73 -1.20
C ALA A 159 3.16 -21.77 -2.10
N ASP A 160 2.37 -22.38 -2.98
CA ASP A 160 2.91 -23.29 -3.97
C ASP A 160 3.72 -22.53 -5.03
N ARG A 161 4.54 -23.27 -5.78
CA ARG A 161 5.44 -22.70 -6.77
C ARG A 161 4.72 -21.89 -7.85
N ARG A 162 3.53 -22.33 -8.29
CA ARG A 162 2.77 -21.64 -9.33
C ARG A 162 2.28 -20.28 -8.85
N SER A 163 1.77 -20.22 -7.61
CA SER A 163 1.34 -18.98 -6.99
C SER A 163 2.51 -17.99 -6.82
N LEU A 164 3.68 -18.47 -6.38
CA LEU A 164 4.88 -17.64 -6.27
C LEU A 164 5.34 -17.10 -7.63
N GLU A 165 5.45 -17.96 -8.65
CA GLU A 165 5.85 -17.57 -9.99
C GLU A 165 4.87 -16.56 -10.61
N ALA A 166 3.56 -16.73 -10.40
CA ALA A 166 2.54 -15.78 -10.82
C ALA A 166 2.68 -14.42 -10.11
N GLY A 167 2.96 -14.44 -8.80
CA GLY A 167 3.23 -13.25 -7.98
C GLY A 167 4.43 -12.44 -8.49
N LEU A 168 5.44 -13.12 -9.01
CA LEU A 168 6.69 -12.53 -9.49
C LEU A 168 6.67 -12.07 -10.96
N VAL A 169 5.55 -12.22 -11.67
CA VAL A 169 5.43 -11.69 -13.04
C VAL A 169 5.60 -10.17 -13.04
N GLY A 170 6.65 -9.70 -13.71
CA GLY A 170 7.00 -8.27 -13.77
C GLY A 170 7.80 -7.75 -12.57
N TYR A 171 8.23 -8.65 -11.67
CA TYR A 171 9.10 -8.32 -10.55
C TYR A 171 10.45 -7.79 -11.03
N ARG A 172 10.95 -6.73 -10.37
CA ARG A 172 12.27 -6.16 -10.59
C ARG A 172 13.17 -6.46 -9.39
N ALA A 173 14.29 -7.11 -9.62
CA ALA A 173 15.38 -7.20 -8.64
C ALA A 173 16.25 -5.93 -8.69
N LYS A 174 16.89 -5.60 -7.56
CA LYS A 174 17.95 -4.58 -7.53
C LYS A 174 19.21 -5.11 -8.20
#